data_AF-A0A929VGQ5-F1
#
_entry.id   AF-A0A929VGQ5-F1
#
_cell.length_a   1.000
_cell.length_b   1.000
_cell.length_c   1.000
_cell.angle_alpha   90.00
_cell.angle_beta   90.00
_cell.angle_gamma   90.00
#
_symmetry.space_group_name_H-M   'P 1'
#
loop_
_entity.id
_entity.type
_entity.pdbx_description
1 polymer ?
#
loop_
_entity_poly.entity_id
_entity_poly.type
_entity_poly.pdbx_seq_one_letter_code
_entity_poly.pdbx_strand_id
1 'polypeptide(L)'
;MLSNKEIRALSREQLKGHWLKFALINLVMMILAGGCSYIASSKQIMSLTFVQILLQLIIGLGIYKLLLEIAKGKGFSFSNFWQPGRVYLRYLLATILLTLLVFVINLILMAILGAVSFSMFIGGASSVMAGVSGESIIPFLASAGGGLLVLLLIVFIVMFAINIYITYSYMMLDLIVLGNHDDIGAIDSLGASRKLMKGYKWRLFKLMLSFIGWAILCIFTLGIGLLWLSTYINMSIVNFYLELLKEREDLAKELNLVEPVEAYSGYTGDYQTQDSENVEVKAIEEVKVEEPVKTEDPTQDSE
;
A
#
# COMPACT_ATOMS: atom_id res chain seq x y z
N MET A 1 -12.16 5.72 -14.63
CA MET A 1 -11.31 5.04 -13.64
C MET A 1 -11.93 3.71 -13.20
N LEU A 2 -11.11 2.66 -13.09
CA LEU A 2 -11.49 1.32 -12.64
C LEU A 2 -11.94 1.33 -11.18
N SER A 3 -12.92 0.50 -10.86
CA SER A 3 -13.34 0.24 -9.47
C SER A 3 -12.26 -0.54 -8.70
N ASN A 4 -12.27 -0.46 -7.37
CA ASN A 4 -11.39 -1.26 -6.52
C ASN A 4 -11.59 -2.78 -6.74
N LYS A 5 -12.79 -3.20 -7.17
CA LYS A 5 -13.07 -4.60 -7.53
C LYS A 5 -12.39 -4.98 -8.84
N GLU A 6 -12.44 -4.09 -9.83
CA GLU A 6 -11.85 -4.28 -11.16
C GLU A 6 -10.33 -4.28 -11.10
N ILE A 7 -9.70 -3.33 -10.39
CA ILE A 7 -8.22 -3.33 -10.18
C ILE A 7 -7.78 -4.66 -9.58
N ARG A 8 -8.52 -5.14 -8.57
CA ARG A 8 -8.27 -6.42 -7.93
C ARG A 8 -8.47 -7.61 -8.86
N ALA A 9 -9.45 -7.58 -9.74
CA ALA A 9 -9.70 -8.64 -10.71
C ALA A 9 -8.58 -8.69 -11.76
N LEU A 10 -8.27 -7.52 -12.36
CA LEU A 10 -7.17 -7.31 -13.29
C LEU A 10 -5.84 -7.79 -12.72
N SER A 11 -5.50 -7.39 -11.49
CA SER A 11 -4.26 -7.84 -10.84
C SER A 11 -4.21 -9.35 -10.65
N ARG A 12 -5.32 -10.02 -10.33
CA ARG A 12 -5.32 -11.50 -10.20
C ARG A 12 -5.09 -12.18 -11.52
N GLU A 13 -5.70 -11.64 -12.58
CA GLU A 13 -5.63 -12.22 -13.90
C GLU A 13 -4.25 -12.04 -14.54
N GLN A 14 -3.65 -10.84 -14.44
CA GLN A 14 -2.29 -10.61 -14.88
C GLN A 14 -1.25 -11.45 -14.11
N LEU A 15 -1.55 -11.83 -12.87
CA LEU A 15 -0.70 -12.74 -12.09
C LEU A 15 -0.91 -14.23 -12.42
N LYS A 16 -1.94 -14.61 -13.21
CA LYS A 16 -2.15 -16.01 -13.62
C LYS A 16 -0.90 -16.53 -14.33
N GLY A 17 -0.46 -17.73 -13.95
CA GLY A 17 0.79 -18.33 -14.46
C GLY A 17 2.08 -17.82 -13.81
N HIS A 18 2.04 -16.75 -13.01
CA HIS A 18 3.20 -16.16 -12.34
C HIS A 18 3.15 -16.21 -10.81
N TRP A 19 2.00 -16.56 -10.22
CA TRP A 19 1.81 -16.66 -8.76
C TRP A 19 2.91 -17.41 -8.02
N LEU A 20 3.26 -18.62 -8.47
CA LEU A 20 4.27 -19.44 -7.81
C LEU A 20 5.66 -18.80 -7.86
N LYS A 21 6.00 -18.14 -8.97
CA LYS A 21 7.30 -17.47 -9.15
C LYS A 21 7.46 -16.36 -8.13
N PHE A 22 6.45 -15.52 -7.95
CA PHE A 22 6.50 -14.44 -6.97
C PHE A 22 6.38 -14.93 -5.53
N ALA A 23 5.58 -15.97 -5.26
CA ALA A 23 5.53 -16.59 -3.94
C ALA A 23 6.91 -17.13 -3.53
N LEU A 24 7.65 -17.73 -4.48
CA LEU A 24 9.03 -18.19 -4.25
C LEU A 24 9.98 -17.02 -3.99
N ILE A 25 9.89 -15.93 -4.77
CA ILE A 25 10.68 -14.71 -4.52
C ILE A 25 10.41 -14.18 -3.10
N ASN A 26 9.14 -14.06 -2.70
CA ASN A 26 8.77 -13.58 -1.37
C ASN A 26 9.22 -14.54 -0.26
N LEU A 27 9.18 -15.85 -0.50
CA LEU A 27 9.64 -16.84 0.46
C LEU A 27 11.16 -16.73 0.69
N VAL A 28 11.93 -16.64 -0.40
CA VAL A 28 13.38 -16.42 -0.33
C VAL A 28 13.69 -15.13 0.43
N MET A 29 12.93 -14.07 0.17
CA MET A 29 13.07 -12.80 0.89
C MET A 29 12.75 -12.91 2.36
N MET A 30 11.70 -13.64 2.73
CA MET A 30 11.34 -13.87 4.12
C MET A 30 12.44 -14.63 4.86
N ILE A 31 13.01 -15.67 4.24
CA ILE A 31 14.11 -16.46 4.82
C ILE A 31 15.38 -15.61 4.95
N LEU A 32 15.75 -14.86 3.91
CA LEU A 32 16.92 -13.97 3.94
C LEU A 32 16.76 -12.89 5.01
N ALA A 33 15.62 -12.21 5.05
CA ALA A 33 15.36 -11.15 6.03
C ALA A 33 15.34 -11.71 7.46
N GLY A 34 14.60 -12.79 7.70
CA GLY A 34 14.49 -13.43 9.02
C GLY A 34 15.83 -14.01 9.49
N GLY A 35 16.55 -14.70 8.61
CA GLY A 35 17.87 -15.28 8.89
C GLY A 35 18.92 -14.21 9.19
N CYS A 36 19.01 -13.16 8.36
CA CYS A 36 19.91 -12.04 8.60
C CYS A 36 19.59 -11.31 9.91
N SER A 37 18.31 -11.03 10.18
CA SER A 37 17.87 -10.41 11.44
C SER A 37 18.20 -11.28 12.65
N TYR A 38 17.98 -12.60 12.58
CA TYR A 38 18.30 -13.52 13.66
C TYR A 38 19.81 -13.57 13.95
N ILE A 39 20.64 -13.65 12.92
CA ILE A 39 22.11 -13.66 13.07
C ILE A 39 22.60 -12.30 13.60
N ALA A 40 22.05 -11.19 13.09
CA ALA A 40 22.38 -9.85 13.56
C ALA A 40 22.08 -9.68 15.04
N SER A 41 20.90 -10.11 15.49
CA SER A 41 20.49 -10.02 16.90
C SER A 41 21.28 -10.97 17.80
N SER A 42 21.50 -12.22 17.37
CA SER A 42 22.23 -13.21 18.18
C SER A 42 23.71 -12.89 18.34
N LYS A 43 24.35 -12.35 17.30
CA LYS A 43 25.79 -12.00 17.31
C LYS A 43 26.06 -10.52 17.58
N GLN A 44 25.02 -9.70 17.79
CA GLN A 44 25.10 -8.24 17.93
C GLN A 44 25.88 -7.54 16.80
N ILE A 45 25.86 -8.11 15.59
CA ILE A 45 26.57 -7.57 14.43
C ILE A 45 25.66 -6.54 13.75
N MET A 46 25.81 -5.27 14.14
CA MET A 46 24.99 -4.18 13.60
C MET A 46 25.16 -3.99 12.08
N SER A 47 26.33 -4.31 11.50
CA SER A 47 26.54 -4.19 10.04
C SER A 47 25.62 -5.09 9.22
N LEU A 48 25.17 -6.23 9.75
CA LEU A 48 24.26 -7.13 9.04
C LEU A 48 22.85 -6.53 8.85
N THR A 49 22.40 -5.67 9.76
CA THR A 49 21.09 -5.01 9.62
C THR A 49 21.12 -3.98 8.50
N PHE A 50 22.22 -3.23 8.35
CA PHE A 50 22.42 -2.32 7.22
C PHE A 50 22.44 -3.06 5.88
N VAL A 51 23.17 -4.18 5.80
CA VAL A 51 23.19 -5.02 4.60
C VAL A 51 21.80 -5.54 4.26
N GLN A 52 21.03 -5.99 5.25
CA GLN A 52 19.65 -6.42 5.05
C GLN A 52 18.76 -5.30 4.48
N ILE A 53 18.85 -4.09 5.02
CA ILE A 53 18.05 -2.95 4.53
C ILE A 53 18.39 -2.64 3.06
N LEU A 54 19.67 -2.61 2.71
CA LEU A 54 20.10 -2.39 1.32
C LEU A 54 19.59 -3.48 0.38
N LEU A 55 19.67 -4.74 0.80
CA LEU A 55 19.16 -5.87 0.04
C LEU A 55 17.64 -5.75 -0.20
N GLN A 56 16.89 -5.35 0.82
CA GLN A 56 15.44 -5.16 0.71
C GLN A 56 15.07 -4.06 -0.30
N LEU A 57 15.82 -2.97 -0.33
CA LEU A 57 15.61 -1.87 -1.29
C LEU A 57 15.86 -2.32 -2.73
N ILE A 58 16.98 -3.00 -2.96
CA ILE A 58 17.38 -3.48 -4.30
C ILE A 58 16.33 -4.46 -4.85
N ILE A 59 15.94 -5.42 -4.03
CA ILE A 59 15.02 -6.47 -4.45
C ILE A 59 13.59 -5.92 -4.54
N GLY A 60 13.18 -5.04 -3.63
CA GLY A 60 11.88 -4.38 -3.67
C GLY A 60 11.65 -3.65 -5.00
N LEU A 61 12.64 -2.87 -5.44
CA LEU A 61 12.60 -2.19 -6.74
C LEU A 61 12.52 -3.20 -7.91
N GLY A 62 13.30 -4.29 -7.85
CA GLY A 62 13.25 -5.34 -8.86
C GLY A 62 11.89 -6.04 -8.95
N ILE A 63 11.22 -6.30 -7.82
CA ILE A 63 9.86 -6.86 -7.79
C ILE A 63 8.88 -5.90 -8.48
N TYR A 64 8.93 -4.61 -8.17
CA TYR A 64 8.08 -3.62 -8.83
C TYR A 64 8.35 -3.54 -10.34
N LYS A 65 9.60 -3.70 -10.78
CA LYS A 65 9.92 -3.76 -12.21
C LYS A 65 9.27 -4.96 -12.89
N LEU A 66 9.39 -6.15 -12.30
CA LEU A 66 8.76 -7.37 -12.85
C LEU A 66 7.24 -7.22 -12.93
N LEU A 67 6.62 -6.69 -11.89
CA LEU A 67 5.17 -6.45 -11.86
C LEU A 67 4.75 -5.41 -12.92
N LEU A 68 5.54 -4.35 -13.09
CA LEU A 68 5.32 -3.34 -14.11
C LEU A 68 5.43 -3.91 -15.54
N GLU A 69 6.37 -4.83 -15.79
CA GLU A 69 6.51 -5.49 -17.10
C GLU A 69 5.33 -6.42 -17.42
N ILE A 70 4.85 -7.16 -16.42
CA ILE A 70 3.65 -7.99 -16.55
C ILE A 70 2.43 -7.11 -16.81
N ALA A 71 2.28 -6.00 -16.08
CA ALA A 71 1.19 -5.06 -16.28
C ALA A 71 1.22 -4.43 -17.69
N LYS A 72 2.42 -4.30 -18.27
CA LYS A 72 2.67 -3.84 -19.65
C LYS A 72 2.52 -4.94 -20.71
N GLY A 73 2.20 -6.18 -20.33
CA GLY A 73 2.07 -7.30 -21.27
C GLY A 73 3.39 -7.85 -21.84
N LYS A 74 4.56 -7.41 -21.31
CA LYS A 74 5.88 -7.88 -21.77
C LYS A 74 6.23 -9.29 -21.23
N GLY A 75 5.37 -9.87 -20.40
CA GLY A 75 5.58 -11.15 -19.73
C GLY A 75 6.57 -11.05 -18.57
N PHE A 76 6.99 -12.21 -18.06
CA PHE A 76 7.91 -12.30 -16.93
C PHE A 76 9.33 -12.56 -17.41
N SER A 77 10.25 -11.62 -17.15
CA SER A 77 11.68 -11.76 -17.47
C SER A 77 12.56 -11.42 -16.26
N PHE A 78 13.23 -12.42 -15.69
CA PHE A 78 14.20 -12.20 -14.60
C PHE A 78 15.43 -11.39 -15.06
N SER A 79 15.73 -11.35 -16.36
CA SER A 79 16.90 -10.61 -16.87
C SER A 79 16.79 -9.11 -16.57
N ASN A 80 15.57 -8.57 -16.52
CA ASN A 80 15.32 -7.16 -16.28
C ASN A 80 15.10 -6.84 -14.80
N PHE A 81 15.29 -7.81 -13.91
CA PHE A 81 15.14 -7.62 -12.47
C PHE A 81 16.13 -6.58 -11.95
N TRP A 82 17.38 -6.68 -12.40
CA TRP A 82 18.45 -5.78 -12.02
C TRP A 82 18.42 -4.49 -12.83
N GLN A 83 18.32 -3.36 -12.15
CA GLN A 83 18.34 -2.04 -12.80
C GLN A 83 19.78 -1.51 -12.96
N PRO A 84 20.01 -0.58 -13.89
CA PRO A 84 21.28 0.14 -13.96
C PRO A 84 21.60 0.81 -12.61
N GLY A 85 22.89 0.82 -12.22
CA GLY A 85 23.32 1.35 -10.92
C GLY A 85 22.87 2.80 -10.64
N ARG A 86 22.67 3.60 -11.70
CA ARG A 86 22.13 4.98 -11.58
C ARG A 86 20.71 5.02 -11.06
N VAL A 87 19.85 4.07 -11.44
CA VAL A 87 18.46 3.96 -10.98
C VAL A 87 18.45 3.58 -9.51
N TYR A 88 19.27 2.60 -9.11
CA TYR A 88 19.43 2.23 -7.69
C TYR A 88 19.96 3.40 -6.85
N LEU A 89 20.92 4.17 -7.37
CA LEU A 89 21.47 5.32 -6.66
C LEU A 89 20.41 6.41 -6.42
N ARG A 90 19.59 6.72 -7.43
CA ARG A 90 18.48 7.68 -7.29
C ARG A 90 17.41 7.17 -6.34
N TYR A 91 17.05 5.89 -6.44
CA TYR A 91 16.09 5.26 -5.54
C TYR A 91 16.58 5.34 -4.10
N LEU A 92 17.83 4.97 -3.86
CA LEU A 92 18.48 5.04 -2.55
C LEU A 92 18.53 6.49 -2.05
N LEU A 93 18.89 7.45 -2.89
CA LEU A 93 18.91 8.87 -2.50
C LEU A 93 17.50 9.36 -2.13
N ALA A 94 16.48 9.05 -2.94
CA ALA A 94 15.10 9.45 -2.70
C ALA A 94 14.53 8.81 -1.41
N THR A 95 14.80 7.52 -1.19
CA THR A 95 14.38 6.80 0.02
C THR A 95 15.11 7.30 1.27
N ILE A 96 16.40 7.62 1.18
CA ILE A 96 17.13 8.26 2.29
C ILE A 96 16.56 9.65 2.60
N LEU A 97 16.33 10.49 1.58
CA LEU A 97 15.73 11.81 1.77
C LEU A 97 14.34 11.72 2.40
N LEU A 98 13.51 10.78 1.94
CA LEU A 98 12.18 10.54 2.49
C LEU A 98 12.26 10.02 3.94
N THR A 99 13.16 9.09 4.22
CA THR A 99 13.35 8.52 5.56
C THR A 99 13.86 9.59 6.52
N LEU A 100 14.79 10.45 6.09
CA LEU A 100 15.28 11.58 6.86
C LEU A 100 14.16 12.58 7.14
N LEU A 101 13.33 12.91 6.15
CA LEU A 101 12.17 13.78 6.34
C LEU A 101 11.19 13.20 7.38
N VAL A 102 10.87 11.91 7.28
CA VAL A 102 10.01 11.21 8.25
C VAL A 102 10.66 11.18 9.64
N PHE A 103 11.97 10.94 9.71
CA PHE A 103 12.73 10.94 10.96
C PHE A 103 12.67 12.30 11.63
N VAL A 104 12.90 13.40 10.90
CA VAL A 104 12.81 14.77 11.44
C VAL A 104 11.41 15.08 11.95
N ILE A 105 10.36 14.72 11.21
CA ILE A 105 8.97 14.91 11.66
C ILE A 105 8.71 14.13 12.96
N ASN A 106 9.08 12.85 13.01
CA ASN A 106 8.91 12.02 14.20
C ASN A 106 9.76 12.53 15.38
N LEU A 107 10.95 13.08 15.14
CA LEU A 107 11.81 13.67 16.16
C LEU A 107 11.20 14.94 16.75
N ILE A 108 10.63 15.81 15.92
CA ILE A 108 9.90 17.00 16.39
C ILE A 108 8.69 16.60 17.23
N LEU A 109 7.90 15.62 16.76
CA LEU A 109 6.74 15.11 17.50
C LEU A 109 7.14 14.48 18.85
N MET A 110 8.25 13.73 18.88
CA MET A 110 8.80 13.16 20.12
C MET A 110 9.34 14.23 21.07
N ALA A 111 9.96 15.29 20.57
CA ALA A 111 10.43 16.40 21.40
C ALA A 111 9.25 17.15 22.06
N ILE A 112 8.19 17.42 21.28
CA ILE A 112 6.95 18.02 21.80
C ILE A 112 6.33 17.10 22.86
N LEU A 113 6.22 15.80 22.56
CA LEU A 113 5.69 14.81 23.49
C LEU A 113 6.51 14.74 24.78
N GLY A 114 7.85 14.73 24.68
CA GLY A 114 8.74 14.71 25.83
C GLY A 114 8.55 15.92 26.73
N ALA A 115 8.43 17.12 26.15
CA ALA A 115 8.18 18.35 26.91
C ALA A 115 6.82 18.34 27.62
N VAL A 116 5.75 17.90 26.94
CA VAL A 116 4.41 17.79 27.54
C VAL A 116 4.36 16.69 28.61
N SER A 117 5.00 15.55 28.36
CA SER A 117 5.07 14.45 29.33
C SER A 117 5.83 14.87 30.59
N PHE A 118 6.92 15.63 30.42
CA PHE A 118 7.70 16.15 31.54
C PHE A 118 6.91 17.15 32.39
N SER A 119 6.14 18.06 31.77
CA SER A 119 5.30 19.00 32.51
C SER A 119 4.16 18.31 33.26
N MET A 120 3.52 17.29 32.66
CA MET A 120 2.48 16.49 33.31
C MET A 120 3.03 15.64 34.46
N PHE A 121 4.24 15.11 34.32
CA PHE A 121 4.91 14.37 35.39
C PHE A 121 5.15 15.25 36.62
N ILE A 122 5.65 16.47 36.44
CA ILE A 122 5.86 17.44 37.54
C ILE A 122 4.54 17.82 38.20
N GLY A 123 3.51 18.14 37.42
CA GLY A 123 2.20 18.51 37.95
C GLY A 123 1.55 17.37 38.73
N GLY A 124 1.63 16.14 38.20
CA GLY A 124 1.06 14.97 38.85
C GLY A 124 1.85 14.48 40.07
N ALA A 125 3.18 14.61 40.08
CA ALA A 125 3.97 14.35 41.29
C ALA A 125 3.59 15.33 42.42
N SER A 126 3.33 16.59 42.06
CA SER A 126 2.93 17.64 43.01
C SER A 126 1.54 17.37 43.61
N SER A 127 0.59 16.86 42.82
CA SER A 127 -0.76 16.53 43.33
C SER A 127 -0.77 15.29 44.25
N VAL A 128 0.08 14.30 43.98
CA VAL A 128 0.27 13.14 44.85
C VAL A 128 0.90 13.54 46.19
N MET A 129 1.93 14.39 46.17
CA MET A 129 2.53 14.92 47.40
C MET A 129 1.55 15.77 48.24
N ALA A 130 0.54 16.38 47.60
CA ALA A 130 -0.52 17.12 48.27
C ALA A 130 -1.64 16.23 48.87
N GLY A 131 -1.53 14.90 48.80
CA GLY A 131 -2.46 13.96 49.46
C GLY A 131 -3.82 13.79 48.77
N VAL A 132 -3.94 14.15 47.49
CA VAL A 132 -5.19 14.04 46.74
C VAL A 132 -5.40 12.60 46.28
N SER A 133 -6.08 11.78 47.08
CA SER A 133 -6.51 10.42 46.73
C SER A 133 -7.96 10.41 46.26
N GLY A 134 -8.21 10.03 45.00
CA GLY A 134 -9.57 9.94 44.46
C GLY A 134 -9.89 8.53 43.94
N GLU A 135 -10.93 7.91 44.50
CA GLU A 135 -11.35 6.52 44.23
C GLU A 135 -12.17 6.34 42.93
N SER A 136 -11.99 7.22 41.92
CA SER A 136 -12.79 7.20 40.67
C SER A 136 -11.96 7.42 39.39
N ILE A 137 -12.57 7.19 38.22
CA ILE A 137 -11.92 7.25 36.90
C ILE A 137 -11.42 8.67 36.53
N ILE A 138 -12.10 9.72 37.03
CA ILE A 138 -11.74 11.12 36.80
C ILE A 138 -10.44 11.50 37.52
N PRO A 139 -10.23 11.11 38.80
CA PRO A 139 -8.93 11.16 39.46
C PRO A 139 -7.83 10.35 38.77
N PHE A 140 -8.13 9.19 38.16
CA PHE A 140 -7.13 8.43 37.40
C PHE A 140 -6.64 9.21 36.17
N LEU A 141 -7.55 9.80 35.40
CA LEU A 141 -7.20 10.70 34.28
C LEU A 141 -6.47 11.98 34.76
N ALA A 142 -6.79 12.45 35.97
CA ALA A 142 -6.13 13.60 36.60
C ALA A 142 -4.83 13.24 37.34
N SER A 143 -4.51 11.95 37.50
CA SER A 143 -3.29 11.48 38.13
C SER A 143 -2.11 11.59 37.17
N ALA A 144 -0.90 11.74 37.72
CA ALA A 144 0.35 11.83 36.95
C ALA A 144 0.49 10.70 35.91
N GLY A 145 0.06 9.49 36.26
CA GLY A 145 0.18 8.30 35.43
C GLY A 145 -0.94 8.16 34.39
N GLY A 146 -2.21 8.32 34.80
CA GLY A 146 -3.33 8.07 33.89
C GLY A 146 -3.50 9.15 32.81
N GLY A 147 -3.28 10.42 33.14
CA GLY A 147 -3.27 11.50 32.14
C GLY A 147 -2.14 11.34 31.11
N LEU A 148 -0.96 10.90 31.57
CA LEU A 148 0.18 10.61 30.70
C LEU A 148 -0.11 9.47 29.72
N LEU A 149 -0.74 8.38 30.18
CA LEU A 149 -1.08 7.24 29.31
C LEU A 149 -2.08 7.63 28.21
N VAL A 150 -3.10 8.42 28.53
CA VAL A 150 -4.07 8.90 27.54
C VAL A 150 -3.41 9.85 26.53
N LEU A 151 -2.54 10.75 26.99
CA LEU A 151 -1.78 11.63 26.11
C LEU A 151 -0.85 10.83 25.18
N LEU A 152 -0.14 9.83 25.71
CA LEU A 152 0.71 8.94 24.91
C LEU A 152 -0.10 8.20 23.83
N LEU A 153 -1.31 7.74 24.16
CA LEU A 153 -2.19 7.06 23.21
C LEU A 153 -2.69 8.02 22.10
N ILE A 154 -3.10 9.24 22.46
CA ILE A 154 -3.53 10.26 21.49
C ILE A 154 -2.38 10.59 20.54
N VAL A 155 -1.18 10.85 21.08
CA VAL A 155 -0.02 11.18 20.26
C VAL A 155 0.41 10.00 19.41
N PHE A 156 0.35 8.77 19.92
CA PHE A 156 0.59 7.56 19.13
C PHE A 156 -0.34 7.48 17.92
N ILE A 157 -1.64 7.73 18.10
CA ILE A 157 -2.62 7.77 17.00
C ILE A 157 -2.27 8.87 15.99
N VAL A 158 -1.89 10.07 16.47
CA VAL A 158 -1.51 11.20 15.60
C VAL A 158 -0.25 10.87 14.80
N MET A 159 0.79 10.33 15.44
CA MET A 159 2.02 9.90 14.76
C MET A 159 1.71 8.82 13.74
N PHE A 160 0.88 7.84 14.09
CA PHE A 160 0.48 6.78 13.18
C PHE A 160 -0.27 7.33 11.96
N ALA A 161 -1.21 8.25 12.16
CA ALA A 161 -1.95 8.91 11.09
C ALA A 161 -1.05 9.74 10.16
N ILE A 162 -0.07 10.47 10.71
CA ILE A 162 0.90 11.25 9.93
C ILE A 162 1.78 10.32 9.08
N ASN A 163 2.30 9.24 9.69
CA ASN A 163 3.15 8.28 8.97
C ASN A 163 2.36 7.60 7.84
N ILE A 164 1.11 7.18 8.09
CA ILE A 164 0.19 6.69 7.06
C ILE A 164 0.07 7.72 5.94
N TYR A 165 -0.26 8.97 6.26
CA TYR A 165 -0.45 10.01 5.26
C TYR A 165 0.79 10.22 4.38
N ILE A 166 1.98 10.20 4.98
CA ILE A 166 3.25 10.30 4.25
C ILE A 166 3.44 9.06 3.35
N THR A 167 3.29 7.85 3.87
CA THR A 167 3.43 6.61 3.09
C THR A 167 2.53 6.60 1.85
N TYR A 168 1.24 6.94 1.99
CA TYR A 168 0.33 7.01 0.84
C TYR A 168 0.68 8.15 -0.13
N SER A 169 1.31 9.23 0.34
CA SER A 169 1.73 10.32 -0.55
C SER A 169 2.92 9.94 -1.44
N TYR A 170 3.78 9.03 -0.98
CA TYR A 170 5.01 8.63 -1.67
C TYR A 170 4.97 7.18 -2.20
N MET A 171 3.82 6.51 -2.16
CA MET A 171 3.66 5.12 -2.59
C MET A 171 3.94 4.89 -4.09
N MET A 172 3.95 5.94 -4.91
CA MET A 172 4.25 5.85 -6.35
C MET A 172 5.74 6.05 -6.67
N LEU A 173 6.58 6.34 -5.66
CA LEU A 173 8.00 6.63 -5.83
C LEU A 173 8.73 5.50 -6.56
N ASP A 174 8.51 4.25 -6.13
CA ASP A 174 9.17 3.07 -6.71
C ASP A 174 8.94 2.99 -8.23
N LEU A 175 7.69 3.24 -8.65
CA LEU A 175 7.26 3.14 -10.04
C LEU A 175 7.72 4.34 -10.89
N ILE A 176 7.73 5.55 -10.31
CA ILE A 176 8.24 6.76 -10.97
C ILE A 176 9.74 6.64 -11.24
N VAL A 177 10.51 6.10 -10.30
CA VAL A 177 11.96 5.90 -10.49
C VAL A 177 12.24 4.83 -11.56
N LEU A 178 11.35 3.85 -11.73
CA LEU A 178 11.46 2.81 -12.75
C LEU A 178 10.99 3.24 -14.15
N GLY A 179 10.02 4.16 -14.24
CA GLY A 179 9.46 4.65 -15.49
C GLY A 179 10.31 5.75 -16.16
N ASN A 180 11.06 6.52 -15.37
CA ASN A 180 11.82 7.65 -15.89
C ASN A 180 13.26 7.27 -16.21
N HIS A 181 13.55 7.18 -17.51
CA HIS A 181 14.91 7.07 -18.01
C HIS A 181 15.67 8.38 -17.73
N ASP A 182 16.70 8.27 -16.90
CA ASP A 182 17.83 9.19 -16.67
C ASP A 182 17.64 10.71 -16.44
N ASP A 183 16.47 11.33 -16.59
CA ASP A 183 16.37 12.80 -16.57
C ASP A 183 15.84 13.41 -15.26
N ILE A 184 15.16 12.61 -14.41
CA ILE A 184 14.51 13.13 -13.20
C ILE A 184 15.36 12.88 -11.94
N GLY A 185 15.59 13.92 -11.14
CA GLY A 185 16.33 13.85 -9.88
C GLY A 185 15.57 13.12 -8.76
N ALA A 186 16.25 12.76 -7.67
CA ALA A 186 15.63 12.10 -6.52
C ALA A 186 14.55 12.96 -5.83
N ILE A 187 14.82 14.27 -5.71
CA ILE A 187 13.86 15.23 -5.14
C ILE A 187 12.67 15.42 -6.07
N ASP A 188 12.92 15.49 -7.37
CA ASP A 188 11.87 15.63 -8.38
C ASP A 188 10.97 14.39 -8.41
N SER A 189 11.54 13.20 -8.23
CA SER A 189 10.78 11.93 -8.11
C SER A 189 9.85 11.94 -6.90
N LEU A 190 10.31 12.45 -5.76
CA LEU A 190 9.49 12.63 -4.56
C LEU A 190 8.38 13.67 -4.80
N GLY A 191 8.72 14.79 -5.44
CA GLY A 191 7.78 15.84 -5.81
C GLY A 191 6.70 15.34 -6.78
N ALA A 192 7.11 14.56 -7.79
CA ALA A 192 6.23 13.94 -8.77
C ALA A 192 5.27 12.95 -8.09
N SER A 193 5.77 12.07 -7.19
CA SER A 193 4.90 11.15 -6.45
C SER A 193 3.85 11.90 -5.63
N ARG A 194 4.21 13.02 -5.00
CA ARG A 194 3.29 13.83 -4.18
C ARG A 194 2.28 14.64 -4.99
N LYS A 195 2.64 15.07 -6.22
CA LYS A 195 1.79 15.84 -7.16
C LYS A 195 0.83 14.93 -7.94
N LEU A 196 1.34 13.80 -8.45
CA LEU A 196 0.57 12.56 -8.57
C LEU A 196 0.03 12.22 -7.16
N MET A 197 -0.71 11.17 -6.80
CA MET A 197 -1.36 11.04 -5.47
C MET A 197 -2.25 12.18 -4.87
N LYS A 198 -2.07 13.49 -5.13
CA LYS A 198 -2.93 14.58 -4.61
C LYS A 198 -4.36 14.35 -5.10
N GLY A 199 -5.33 14.29 -4.19
CA GLY A 199 -6.73 13.93 -4.48
C GLY A 199 -7.03 12.43 -4.57
N TYR A 200 -6.02 11.56 -4.70
CA TYR A 200 -6.20 10.11 -4.90
C TYR A 200 -5.77 9.24 -3.71
N LYS A 201 -5.22 9.85 -2.64
CA LYS A 201 -4.78 9.15 -1.42
C LYS A 201 -5.89 8.31 -0.79
N TRP A 202 -7.10 8.89 -0.69
CA TRP A 202 -8.26 8.20 -0.12
C TRP A 202 -8.72 7.02 -0.98
N ARG A 203 -8.58 7.12 -2.31
CA ARG A 203 -8.89 6.02 -3.22
C ARG A 203 -7.92 4.86 -3.01
N LEU A 204 -6.62 5.14 -2.91
CA LEU A 204 -5.61 4.13 -2.59
C LEU A 204 -5.82 3.53 -1.20
N PHE A 205 -6.21 4.33 -0.20
CA PHE A 205 -6.57 3.83 1.13
C PHE A 205 -7.75 2.85 1.08
N LYS A 206 -8.82 3.17 0.33
CA LYS A 206 -9.95 2.24 0.13
C LYS A 206 -9.53 0.97 -0.61
N LEU A 207 -8.62 1.08 -1.57
CA LEU A 207 -8.06 -0.09 -2.26
C LEU A 207 -7.33 -0.99 -1.26
N MET A 208 -6.46 -0.42 -0.41
CA MET A 208 -5.78 -1.16 0.65
C MET A 208 -6.74 -1.78 1.66
N LEU A 209 -7.77 -1.05 2.07
CA LEU A 209 -8.79 -1.56 2.99
C LEU A 209 -9.53 -2.77 2.41
N SER A 210 -9.69 -2.84 1.08
CA SER A 210 -10.31 -4.00 0.43
C SER A 210 -9.48 -5.30 0.54
N PHE A 211 -8.22 -5.21 0.95
CA PHE A 211 -7.35 -6.37 1.23
C PHE A 211 -7.37 -6.82 2.69
N ILE A 212 -8.01 -6.06 3.61
CA ILE A 212 -8.00 -6.41 5.04
C ILE A 212 -8.60 -7.79 5.31
N GLY A 213 -9.68 -8.15 4.59
CA GLY A 213 -10.29 -9.48 4.69
C GLY A 213 -9.34 -10.60 4.28
N TRP A 214 -8.56 -10.37 3.21
CA TRP A 214 -7.53 -11.30 2.76
C TRP A 214 -6.38 -11.40 3.78
N ALA A 215 -5.98 -10.28 4.38
CA ALA A 215 -4.95 -10.24 5.41
C ALA A 215 -5.38 -11.06 6.65
N ILE A 216 -6.64 -10.92 7.09
CA ILE A 216 -7.20 -11.70 8.19
C ILE A 216 -7.17 -13.20 7.88
N LEU A 217 -7.58 -13.61 6.67
CA LEU A 217 -7.50 -15.01 6.22
C LEU A 217 -6.06 -15.54 6.25
N CYS A 218 -5.08 -14.72 5.91
CA CYS A 218 -3.67 -15.12 5.95
C CYS A 218 -3.17 -15.38 7.37
N ILE A 219 -3.73 -14.72 8.40
CA ILE A 219 -3.38 -14.98 9.80
C ILE A 219 -3.77 -16.40 10.20
N PHE A 220 -4.94 -16.87 9.78
CA PHE A 220 -5.41 -18.25 10.07
C PHE A 220 -4.58 -19.33 9.37
N THR A 221 -3.84 -18.98 8.32
CA THR A 221 -2.92 -19.89 7.61
C THR A 221 -1.48 -19.81 8.12
N LEU A 222 -1.27 -19.37 9.37
CA LEU A 222 0.04 -19.14 9.99
C LEU A 222 0.94 -18.18 9.18
N GLY A 223 0.33 -17.25 8.44
CA GLY A 223 1.05 -16.26 7.62
C GLY A 223 1.53 -16.79 6.27
N ILE A 224 1.30 -18.05 5.92
CA ILE A 224 1.70 -18.62 4.62
C ILE A 224 1.01 -17.87 3.47
N GLY A 225 -0.27 -17.53 3.63
CA GLY A 225 -1.02 -16.74 2.65
C GLY A 225 -0.42 -15.36 2.33
N LEU A 226 0.42 -14.80 3.22
CA LEU A 226 1.05 -13.49 3.00
C LEU A 226 2.02 -13.49 1.82
N LEU A 227 2.60 -14.65 1.48
CA LEU A 227 3.51 -14.80 0.34
C LEU A 227 2.82 -14.49 -0.99
N TRP A 228 1.55 -14.87 -1.14
CA TRP A 228 0.74 -14.54 -2.32
C TRP A 228 0.11 -13.16 -2.19
N LEU A 229 -0.40 -12.83 -0.99
CA LEU A 229 -1.08 -11.57 -0.76
C LEU A 229 -0.18 -10.35 -0.99
N SER A 230 1.10 -10.42 -0.61
CA SER A 230 2.05 -9.33 -0.83
C SER A 230 2.19 -8.98 -2.32
N THR A 231 2.42 -9.98 -3.17
CA THR A 231 2.48 -9.78 -4.63
C THR A 231 1.17 -9.28 -5.19
N TYR A 232 0.05 -9.79 -4.67
CA TYR A 232 -1.26 -9.37 -5.10
C TYR A 232 -1.51 -7.88 -4.83
N ILE A 233 -1.18 -7.41 -3.63
CA ILE A 233 -1.26 -6.00 -3.24
C ILE A 233 -0.33 -5.17 -4.13
N ASN A 234 0.93 -5.59 -4.30
CA ASN A 234 1.91 -4.85 -5.11
C ASN A 234 1.44 -4.72 -6.56
N MET A 235 0.88 -5.78 -7.15
CA MET A 235 0.32 -5.72 -8.50
C MET A 235 -0.87 -4.76 -8.61
N SER A 236 -1.72 -4.69 -7.58
CA SER A 236 -2.80 -3.71 -7.53
C SER A 236 -2.30 -2.28 -7.36
N ILE A 237 -1.18 -2.05 -6.68
CA ILE A 237 -0.50 -0.74 -6.65
C ILE A 237 0.01 -0.38 -8.05
N VAL A 238 0.63 -1.32 -8.78
CA VAL A 238 1.08 -1.09 -10.16
C VAL A 238 -0.09 -0.71 -11.06
N ASN A 239 -1.18 -1.47 -11.04
CA ASN A 239 -2.35 -1.15 -11.86
C ASN A 239 -2.99 0.19 -11.47
N PHE A 240 -3.06 0.49 -10.18
CA PHE A 240 -3.52 1.79 -9.70
C PHE A 240 -2.63 2.94 -10.21
N TYR A 241 -1.30 2.76 -10.20
CA TYR A 241 -0.36 3.74 -10.75
C TYR A 241 -0.56 3.98 -12.24
N LEU A 242 -0.68 2.92 -13.04
CA LEU A 242 -0.91 3.03 -14.48
C LEU A 242 -2.20 3.78 -14.80
N GLU A 243 -3.25 3.49 -14.05
CA GLU A 243 -4.52 4.19 -14.18
C GLU A 243 -4.43 5.65 -13.74
N LEU A 244 -3.61 5.94 -12.73
CA LEU A 244 -3.34 7.29 -12.25
C LEU A 244 -2.59 8.13 -13.27
N LEU A 245 -1.68 7.51 -14.04
CA LEU A 245 -1.01 8.14 -15.18
C LEU A 245 -2.00 8.45 -16.29
N LYS A 246 -2.90 7.51 -16.61
CA LYS A 246 -3.95 7.70 -17.62
C LYS A 246 -4.91 8.84 -17.28
N GLU A 247 -5.42 8.86 -16.05
CA GLU A 247 -6.37 9.89 -15.61
C GLU A 247 -5.74 11.28 -15.49
N ARG A 248 -4.43 11.34 -15.22
CA ARG A 248 -3.68 12.59 -15.11
C ARG A 248 -2.58 12.67 -16.15
N GLU A 249 -2.94 12.36 -17.38
CA GLU A 249 -2.00 12.35 -18.49
C GLU A 249 -1.30 13.70 -18.67
N ASP A 250 -2.02 14.81 -18.56
CA ASP A 250 -1.43 16.15 -18.69
C ASP A 250 -0.40 16.44 -17.61
N LEU A 251 -0.70 16.08 -16.36
CA LEU A 251 0.23 16.23 -15.23
C LEU A 251 1.40 15.24 -15.37
N ALA A 252 1.15 14.03 -15.85
CA ALA A 252 2.20 13.04 -16.09
C ALA A 252 3.18 13.54 -17.16
N LYS A 253 2.68 14.15 -18.24
CA LYS A 253 3.49 14.81 -19.27
C LYS A 253 4.28 15.99 -18.71
N GLU A 254 3.64 16.87 -17.92
CA GLU A 254 4.31 18.01 -17.25
C GLU A 254 5.46 17.54 -16.35
N LEU A 255 5.26 16.42 -15.66
CA LEU A 255 6.25 15.82 -14.77
C LEU A 255 7.29 14.97 -15.51
N ASN A 256 7.29 14.96 -16.85
CA ASN A 256 8.13 14.12 -17.70
C ASN A 256 8.08 12.63 -17.31
N LEU A 257 6.90 12.14 -16.90
CA LEU A 257 6.67 10.72 -16.62
C LEU A 257 6.52 10.00 -17.96
N VAL A 258 7.65 9.56 -18.52
CA VAL A 258 7.74 9.01 -19.87
C VAL A 258 7.10 7.63 -19.89
N GLU A 259 5.84 7.56 -20.33
CA GLU A 259 5.35 6.50 -21.21
C GLU A 259 3.97 6.88 -21.76
N PRO A 260 3.74 6.80 -23.09
CA PRO A 260 2.45 7.13 -23.68
C PRO A 260 1.38 6.18 -23.14
N VAL A 261 0.27 6.76 -22.66
CA VAL A 261 -0.90 6.08 -22.10
C VAL A 261 -1.40 4.94 -23.01
N GLU A 262 -1.16 5.04 -24.32
CA GLU A 262 -1.49 4.05 -25.35
C GLU A 262 -0.82 2.68 -25.14
N ALA A 263 0.39 2.60 -24.56
CA ALA A 263 1.06 1.32 -24.29
C ALA A 263 0.38 0.49 -23.19
N TYR A 264 -0.56 1.08 -22.44
CA TYR A 264 -1.26 0.47 -21.31
C TYR A 264 -2.74 0.20 -21.58
N SER A 265 -3.26 0.69 -22.71
CA SER A 265 -4.68 0.55 -23.06
C SER A 265 -5.06 -0.88 -23.40
N GLY A 266 -4.12 -1.72 -23.87
CA GLY A 266 -4.40 -3.10 -24.27
C GLY A 266 -4.99 -3.97 -23.15
N TYR A 267 -4.49 -3.86 -21.92
CA TYR A 267 -5.00 -4.66 -20.79
C TYR A 267 -6.10 -3.96 -19.97
N THR A 268 -6.28 -2.65 -20.08
CA THR A 268 -7.34 -1.95 -19.33
C THR A 268 -8.58 -1.72 -20.20
N GLY A 269 -8.41 -1.57 -21.51
CA GLY A 269 -9.47 -1.47 -22.51
C GLY A 269 -10.25 -2.76 -22.66
N ASP A 270 -9.55 -3.90 -22.81
CA ASP A 270 -10.20 -5.23 -22.92
C ASP A 270 -11.00 -5.62 -21.66
N TYR A 271 -10.56 -5.21 -20.46
CA TYR A 271 -11.34 -5.49 -19.25
C TYR A 271 -12.56 -4.59 -19.13
N GLN A 272 -12.47 -3.32 -19.55
CA GLN A 272 -13.63 -2.43 -19.56
C GLN A 272 -14.67 -2.89 -20.58
N THR A 273 -14.27 -3.34 -21.77
CA THR A 273 -15.20 -3.93 -22.75
C THR A 273 -15.79 -5.24 -22.24
N GLN A 274 -14.98 -6.14 -21.68
CA GLN A 274 -15.45 -7.43 -21.18
C GLN A 274 -16.37 -7.32 -19.96
N ASP A 275 -16.13 -6.39 -19.02
CA ASP A 275 -17.04 -6.17 -17.87
C ASP A 275 -18.31 -5.44 -18.30
N SER A 276 -18.24 -4.54 -19.29
CA SER A 276 -19.44 -3.91 -19.87
C SER A 276 -20.33 -4.94 -20.55
N GLU A 277 -19.74 -5.84 -21.33
CA GLU A 277 -20.42 -6.95 -22.00
C GLU A 277 -20.99 -7.95 -20.98
N ASN A 278 -20.26 -8.29 -19.90
CA ASN A 278 -20.77 -9.15 -18.83
C ASN A 278 -21.93 -8.52 -18.05
N VAL A 279 -21.92 -7.20 -17.83
CA VAL A 279 -23.03 -6.48 -17.19
C VAL A 279 -24.25 -6.45 -18.10
N GLU A 280 -24.05 -6.22 -19.39
CA GLU A 280 -25.13 -6.22 -20.39
C GLU A 280 -25.74 -7.62 -20.56
N VAL A 281 -24.92 -8.68 -20.65
CA VAL A 281 -25.37 -10.07 -20.69
C VAL A 281 -26.14 -10.45 -19.42
N LYS A 282 -25.66 -10.03 -18.24
CA LYS A 282 -26.34 -10.30 -16.97
C LYS A 282 -27.68 -9.55 -16.85
N ALA A 283 -27.75 -8.31 -17.34
CA ALA A 283 -29.00 -7.56 -17.40
C ALA A 283 -30.00 -8.20 -18.37
N ILE A 284 -29.53 -8.74 -19.51
CA ILE A 284 -30.38 -9.46 -20.48
C ILE A 284 -30.87 -10.80 -19.89
N GLU A 285 -30.03 -11.53 -19.15
CA GLU A 285 -30.46 -12.76 -18.44
C GLU A 285 -31.49 -12.47 -17.34
N GLU A 286 -31.30 -11.43 -16.53
CA GLU A 286 -32.27 -11.05 -15.49
C GLU A 286 -33.61 -10.62 -16.10
N VAL A 287 -33.60 -9.88 -17.23
CA VAL A 287 -34.83 -9.48 -17.94
C VAL A 287 -35.53 -10.67 -18.60
N LYS A 288 -34.80 -11.68 -19.07
CA LYS A 288 -35.37 -12.87 -19.72
C LYS A 288 -36.00 -13.86 -18.72
N VAL A 289 -35.62 -13.80 -17.45
CA VAL A 289 -36.18 -14.66 -16.38
C VAL A 289 -37.50 -14.09 -15.84
N GLU A 290 -37.80 -12.81 -16.05
CA GLU A 290 -39.02 -12.14 -15.57
C GLU A 290 -40.19 -12.12 -16.57
N GLU A 291 -40.08 -12.73 -17.76
CA GLU A 291 -41.25 -12.89 -18.65
C GLU A 291 -42.30 -13.82 -18.01
N PRO A 292 -43.54 -13.35 -17.77
CA PRO A 292 -44.52 -14.12 -17.02
C PRO A 292 -45.09 -15.28 -17.85
N VAL A 293 -44.98 -16.49 -17.30
CA VAL A 293 -45.74 -17.67 -17.73
C VAL A 293 -47.22 -17.32 -17.77
N LYS A 294 -47.81 -17.30 -18.97
CA LYS A 294 -49.26 -17.27 -19.15
C LYS A 294 -49.84 -18.53 -18.52
N THR A 295 -50.55 -18.38 -17.40
CA THR A 295 -51.44 -19.43 -16.88
C THR A 295 -52.63 -19.56 -17.81
N GLU A 296 -52.64 -20.63 -18.62
CA GLU A 296 -53.86 -21.17 -19.20
C GLU A 296 -54.70 -21.81 -18.07
N ASP A 297 -55.93 -21.33 -17.93
CA ASP A 297 -56.93 -21.76 -16.96
C ASP A 297 -57.67 -23.00 -17.48
N PRO A 298 -57.65 -24.15 -16.79
CA PRO A 298 -58.46 -25.30 -17.16
C PRO A 298 -59.77 -25.33 -16.37
N THR A 299 -60.86 -25.55 -17.10
CA THR A 299 -62.12 -26.19 -16.69
C THR A 299 -63.11 -25.40 -15.82
N GLN A 300 -64.22 -24.98 -16.45
CA GLN A 300 -65.55 -25.07 -15.86
C GLN A 300 -66.49 -25.75 -16.86
N ASP A 301 -66.63 -27.07 -16.70
CA ASP A 301 -67.79 -27.85 -17.13
C ASP A 301 -68.49 -28.32 -15.85
N SER A 302 -69.63 -27.70 -15.52
CA SER A 302 -70.72 -28.29 -14.72
C SER A 302 -71.88 -27.31 -14.62
N GLU A 303 -72.78 -27.35 -15.62
CA GLU A 303 -74.25 -27.51 -15.50
C GLU A 303 -74.91 -27.44 -16.89
#